data_AF-A0A7L3GVP3-F1
#
_entry.id   AF-A0A7L3GVP3-F1
#
_cell.length_a   1.000
_cell.length_b   1.000
_cell.length_c   1.000
_cell.angle_alpha   90.00
_cell.angle_beta   90.00
_cell.angle_gamma   90.00
#
_symmetry.space_group_name_H-M   'P 1'
#
loop_
_entity.id
_entity.type
_entity.pdbx_description
1 polymer ?
#
loop_
_entity_poly.entity_id
_entity_poly.type
_entity_poly.pdbx_seq_one_letter_code
_entity_poly.pdbx_strand_id
1 'polypeptide(L)'
;CATVRVQTSRQETSQELLYSQEVIQDLTNMVRELLIQFYKSTRFKPTRIIYYRGGVSEGQMKQVAWPELIAIRKACISLEEDYRPGITYIVVQKRHHTRLFCADKTER
;
A
#
# COMPACT_ATOMS: atom_id res chain seq x y z
N CYS A 1 13.99 1.39 -12.86
CA CYS A 1 12.90 1.34 -11.86
C CYS A 1 12.34 -0.07 -11.91
N ALA A 2 12.49 -0.87 -10.86
CA ALA A 2 11.88 -2.20 -10.79
C ALA A 2 10.61 -2.11 -9.94
N THR A 3 9.55 -2.79 -10.38
CA THR A 3 8.23 -2.74 -9.75
C THR A 3 7.78 -4.16 -9.48
N VAL A 4 7.46 -4.45 -8.23
CA VAL A 4 6.86 -5.72 -7.82
C VAL A 4 5.42 -5.42 -7.39
N ARG A 5 4.45 -6.20 -7.89
CA ARG A 5 3.02 -5.99 -7.65
C ARG A 5 2.44 -7.15 -6.86
N VAL A 6 1.60 -6.85 -5.88
CA VAL A 6 0.77 -7.81 -5.14
C VAL A 6 -0.66 -7.31 -5.22
N GLN A 7 -1.59 -8.17 -5.63
CA GLN A 7 -3.02 -7.89 -5.64
C GLN A 7 -3.72 -8.94 -4.78
N THR A 8 -4.25 -8.52 -3.64
CA THR A 8 -5.10 -9.36 -2.79
C THR A 8 -6.56 -9.28 -3.26
N SER A 9 -7.26 -10.41 -3.30
CA SER A 9 -8.68 -10.50 -3.63
C SER A 9 -9.55 -10.03 -2.48
N ARG A 10 -10.56 -9.19 -2.74
CA ARG A 10 -11.55 -8.74 -1.77
C ARG A 10 -12.42 -9.92 -1.32
N GLN A 11 -12.34 -10.31 -0.05
CA GLN A 11 -13.29 -11.25 0.57
C GLN A 11 -14.48 -10.47 1.15
N GLU A 12 -15.70 -10.83 0.77
CA GLU A 12 -16.94 -10.22 1.26
C GLU A 12 -17.42 -10.95 2.51
N THR A 13 -17.22 -10.36 3.70
CA THR A 13 -17.76 -10.89 4.96
C THR A 13 -18.21 -9.78 5.92
N SER A 14 -19.18 -10.11 6.77
CA SER A 14 -20.06 -9.27 7.60
C SER A 14 -19.41 -8.15 8.44
N GLN A 15 -20.19 -7.10 8.71
CA GLN A 15 -19.75 -5.75 9.14
C GLN A 15 -18.89 -5.66 10.43
N GLU A 16 -19.03 -6.56 11.40
CA GLU A 16 -18.21 -6.54 12.63
C GLU A 16 -16.80 -7.16 12.46
N LEU A 17 -16.57 -7.96 11.40
CA LEU A 17 -15.25 -8.53 11.06
C LEU A 17 -14.41 -7.61 10.17
N LEU A 18 -14.99 -6.55 9.61
CA LEU A 18 -14.35 -5.66 8.63
C LEU A 18 -13.16 -4.88 9.21
N TYR A 19 -13.18 -4.51 10.49
CA TYR A 19 -12.12 -3.70 11.10
C TYR A 19 -10.76 -4.42 11.11
N SER A 20 -10.75 -5.72 11.38
CA SER A 20 -9.54 -6.56 11.31
C SER A 20 -9.20 -7.02 9.89
N GLN A 21 -10.14 -6.88 8.94
CA GLN A 21 -9.97 -7.30 7.54
C GLN A 21 -9.43 -6.18 6.64
N GLU A 22 -9.64 -4.90 6.97
CA GLU A 22 -9.05 -3.81 6.18
C GLU A 22 -7.54 -3.67 6.39
N VAL A 23 -7.03 -4.03 7.57
CA VAL A 23 -5.59 -4.05 7.83
C VAL A 23 -5.01 -5.36 7.32
N ILE A 24 -4.03 -5.27 6.43
CA ILE A 24 -3.32 -6.43 5.92
C ILE A 24 -2.42 -7.00 7.02
N GLN A 25 -2.87 -8.06 7.70
CA GLN A 25 -2.17 -8.65 8.85
C GLN A 25 -0.77 -9.17 8.48
N ASP A 26 -0.62 -9.77 7.31
CA ASP A 26 0.63 -10.38 6.86
C ASP A 26 1.50 -9.47 5.96
N LEU A 27 1.28 -8.15 6.03
CA LEU A 27 1.98 -7.18 5.18
C LEU A 27 3.51 -7.23 5.38
N THR A 28 3.96 -7.50 6.61
CA THR A 28 5.40 -7.57 6.93
C THR A 28 6.11 -8.65 6.12
N ASN A 29 5.56 -9.87 6.09
CA ASN A 29 6.17 -10.99 5.37
C ASN A 29 6.09 -10.78 3.87
N MET A 30 4.93 -10.33 3.36
CA MET A 30 4.78 -10.02 1.95
C MET A 30 5.84 -9.00 1.49
N VAL A 31 5.97 -7.86 2.17
CA VAL A 31 6.95 -6.83 1.80
C VAL A 31 8.38 -7.37 1.86
N ARG A 32 8.71 -8.18 2.87
CA ARG A 32 10.02 -8.83 2.99
C ARG A 32 10.31 -9.70 1.77
N GLU A 33 9.38 -10.54 1.35
CA GLU A 33 9.53 -11.39 0.17
C GLU A 33 9.74 -10.57 -1.11
N LEU A 34 8.96 -9.50 -1.31
CA LEU A 34 9.12 -8.63 -2.47
C LEU A 34 10.48 -7.93 -2.49
N LEU A 35 10.97 -7.47 -1.32
CA LEU A 35 12.29 -6.86 -1.20
C LEU A 35 13.42 -7.86 -1.51
N ILE A 36 13.30 -9.11 -1.06
CA ILE A 36 14.25 -10.17 -1.39
C ILE A 36 14.21 -10.47 -2.90
N GLN A 37 13.03 -10.60 -3.51
CA GLN A 37 12.88 -10.82 -4.95
C GLN A 37 13.43 -9.65 -5.77
N PHE A 38 13.20 -8.42 -5.33
CA PHE A 38 13.75 -7.22 -5.94
C PHE A 38 15.28 -7.23 -5.92
N TYR A 39 15.87 -7.58 -4.77
CA TYR A 39 17.33 -7.67 -4.66
C TYR A 39 17.90 -8.80 -5.53
N LYS A 40 17.21 -9.95 -5.60
CA LYS A 40 17.62 -11.07 -6.47
C LYS A 40 17.63 -10.68 -7.96
N SER A 41 16.66 -9.90 -8.40
CA SER A 41 16.50 -9.49 -9.81
C SER A 41 17.38 -8.30 -10.20
N THR A 42 17.58 -7.34 -9.31
CA THR A 42 18.31 -6.09 -9.64
C THR A 42 19.71 -5.99 -9.04
N ARG A 43 20.02 -6.80 -8.01
CA ARG A 43 21.22 -6.67 -7.16
C ARG A 43 21.35 -5.32 -6.43
N PHE A 44 20.29 -4.51 -6.42
CA PHE A 44 20.23 -3.23 -5.72
C PHE A 44 19.24 -3.27 -4.57
N LYS A 45 19.55 -2.54 -3.50
CA LYS A 45 18.63 -2.28 -2.39
C LYS A 45 17.82 -1.02 -2.70
N PRO A 46 16.48 -1.05 -2.65
CA PRO A 46 15.69 0.13 -2.97
C PRO A 46 15.86 1.23 -1.91
N THR A 47 16.24 2.43 -2.31
CA THR A 47 16.37 3.57 -1.38
C THR A 47 15.02 4.25 -1.08
N ARG A 48 14.01 3.98 -1.92
CA ARG A 48 12.66 4.52 -1.81
C ARG A 48 11.62 3.45 -2.10
N ILE A 49 10.55 3.43 -1.31
CA ILE A 49 9.40 2.53 -1.45
C ILE A 49 8.16 3.39 -1.66
N ILE A 50 7.45 3.17 -2.77
CA ILE A 50 6.17 3.80 -3.05
C ILE A 50 5.09 2.74 -2.93
N TYR A 51 4.20 2.90 -1.95
CA TYR A 51 3.15 1.95 -1.64
C TYR A 51 1.79 2.54 -1.99
N TYR A 52 1.09 1.88 -2.92
CA TYR A 52 -0.25 2.25 -3.35
C TYR A 52 -1.29 1.38 -2.64
N ARG A 53 -2.05 1.96 -1.71
CA ARG A 53 -3.14 1.28 -1.00
C ARG A 53 -4.48 1.65 -1.62
N GLY A 54 -5.19 0.69 -2.19
CA GLY A 54 -6.52 0.90 -2.75
C GLY A 54 -7.63 0.30 -1.89
N GLY A 55 -8.76 0.99 -1.73
CA GLY A 55 -9.94 0.42 -1.04
C GLY A 55 -9.90 0.56 0.48
N VAL A 56 -9.44 1.70 0.98
CA VAL A 56 -9.59 2.12 2.38
C VAL A 56 -10.66 3.19 2.45
N SER A 57 -11.57 3.08 3.41
CA SER A 57 -12.60 4.09 3.66
C SER A 57 -11.97 5.33 4.31
N GLU A 58 -12.45 6.52 3.97
CA GLU A 58 -11.86 7.79 4.46
C GLU A 58 -11.79 7.86 6.00
N GLY A 59 -12.85 7.43 6.68
CA GLY A 59 -12.91 7.40 8.15
C GLY A 59 -11.93 6.44 8.82
N GLN A 60 -11.43 5.43 8.09
CA GLN A 60 -10.51 4.40 8.59
C GLN A 60 -9.06 4.62 8.14
N MET A 61 -8.80 5.64 7.31
CA MET A 61 -7.49 5.90 6.73
C MET A 61 -6.38 5.98 7.77
N LYS A 62 -6.58 6.73 8.86
CA LYS A 62 -5.57 6.87 9.93
C LYS A 62 -5.33 5.55 10.67
N GLN A 63 -6.38 4.78 10.89
CA GLN A 63 -6.33 3.52 11.64
C GLN A 63 -5.68 2.40 10.82
N VAL A 64 -5.81 2.43 9.50
CA VAL A 64 -5.19 1.44 8.58
C VAL A 64 -3.77 1.86 8.18
N ALA A 65 -3.53 3.14 7.91
CA ALA A 65 -2.22 3.60 7.41
C ALA A 65 -1.09 3.41 8.43
N TRP A 66 -1.35 3.70 9.71
CA TRP A 66 -0.34 3.54 10.76
C TRP A 66 0.18 2.11 10.93
N PRO A 67 -0.66 1.08 11.18
CA PRO A 67 -0.19 -0.28 11.33
C PRO A 67 0.47 -0.82 10.06
N GLU A 68 -0.04 -0.48 8.86
CA GLU A 68 0.58 -0.90 7.60
C GLU A 68 1.97 -0.26 7.39
N LEU A 69 2.13 1.03 7.69
CA LEU A 69 3.43 1.70 7.58
C LEU A 69 4.46 1.12 8.57
N ILE A 70 4.02 0.78 9.78
CA ILE A 70 4.84 0.08 10.77
C ILE A 70 5.24 -1.30 10.26
N ALA A 71 4.33 -2.06 9.64
CA ALA A 71 4.62 -3.36 9.05
C ALA A 71 5.66 -3.27 7.92
N ILE A 72 5.54 -2.29 7.02
CA ILE A 72 6.53 -2.04 5.96
C ILE A 72 7.91 -1.71 6.57
N ARG A 73 7.96 -0.86 7.61
CA ARG A 73 9.21 -0.56 8.29
C ARG A 73 9.81 -1.76 9.01
N LYS A 74 8.99 -2.55 9.69
CA LYS A 74 9.43 -3.79 10.35
C LYS A 74 10.02 -4.76 9.32
N ALA A 75 9.41 -4.89 8.14
CA ALA A 75 9.95 -5.71 7.07
C ALA A 75 11.35 -5.26 6.64
N CYS A 76 11.56 -3.94 6.48
CA CYS A 76 12.87 -3.37 6.15
C CYS A 76 13.92 -3.67 7.24
N ILE A 77 13.60 -3.38 8.50
CA ILE A 77 14.50 -3.60 9.64
C ILE A 77 14.81 -5.10 9.83
N SER A 78 13.83 -5.97 9.56
CA SER A 78 14.01 -7.43 9.66
C SER A 78 14.99 -8.02 8.63
N LEU A 79 15.27 -7.28 7.56
CA LEU A 79 16.26 -7.65 6.55
C LEU A 79 17.65 -7.15 6.94
N GLU A 80 17.74 -5.92 7.46
CA GLU A 80 18.97 -5.27 7.87
C GLU A 80 18.64 -4.12 8.84
N GLU A 81 19.35 -4.06 9.97
CA GLU A 81 19.00 -3.18 11.10
C GLU A 81 19.07 -1.68 10.74
N ASP A 82 20.00 -1.31 9.86
CA ASP A 82 20.23 0.06 9.39
C ASP A 82 19.42 0.41 8.13
N TYR A 83 18.69 -0.53 7.55
CA TYR A 83 17.98 -0.31 6.29
C TYR A 83 16.68 0.49 6.51
N ARG A 84 16.78 1.80 6.30
CA ARG A 84 15.69 2.77 6.46
C ARG A 84 15.38 3.52 5.17
N PRO A 85 14.74 2.86 4.17
CA PRO A 85 14.36 3.54 2.94
C PRO A 85 13.28 4.60 3.21
N GLY A 86 13.23 5.61 2.34
CA GLY A 86 12.12 6.57 2.33
C GLY A 86 10.83 5.91 1.86
N ILE A 87 9.75 5.99 2.65
CA ILE A 87 8.46 5.36 2.34
C ILE A 87 7.46 6.45 1.98
N THR A 88 6.82 6.33 0.81
CA THR A 88 5.69 7.15 0.39
C THR A 88 4.43 6.29 0.36
N TYR A 89 3.47 6.62 1.21
CA TYR A 89 2.19 5.90 1.32
C TYR A 89 1.10 6.69 0.59
N ILE A 90 0.53 6.10 -0.46
CA ILE A 90 -0.47 6.74 -1.31
C ILE A 90 -1.77 5.95 -1.22
N VAL A 91 -2.82 6.58 -0.69
CA VAL A 91 -4.16 6.00 -0.70
C VAL A 91 -4.84 6.35 -2.01
N VAL A 92 -5.30 5.32 -2.73
CA VAL A 92 -6.02 5.47 -3.99
C VAL A 92 -7.50 5.20 -3.75
N GLN A 93 -8.31 6.25 -3.83
CA GLN A 93 -9.76 6.17 -3.68
C GLN A 93 -10.42 6.30 -5.05
N LYS A 94 -10.97 5.20 -5.58
CA LYS A 94 -11.69 5.21 -6.88
C LYS A 94 -13.21 5.38 -6.73
N ARG A 95 -13.75 5.02 -5.56
CA ARG A 95 -15.19 5.07 -5.26
C ARG A 95 -15.47 6.26 -4.34
N HIS A 96 -15.53 7.46 -4.91
CA HIS A 96 -15.85 8.70 -4.20
C HIS A 96 -16.98 9.46 -4.91
N HIS A 97 -17.59 10.42 -4.22
CA HIS A 97 -18.67 11.25 -4.76
C HIS A 97 -18.18 12.48 -5.54
N THR A 98 -16.88 12.76 -5.55
CA THR A 98 -16.31 13.81 -6.40
C THR A 98 -16.54 13.47 -7.87
N ARG A 99 -17.11 14.40 -8.62
CA ARG A 99 -17.34 14.33 -10.07
C ARG A 99 -16.72 15.58 -10.69
N LEU A 100 -15.95 15.39 -11.74
CA LEU A 100 -15.35 16.47 -12.51
C LEU A 100 -16.04 16.51 -13.87
N PHE A 101 -16.35 17.71 -14.34
CA PHE A 101 -16.96 17.96 -15.64
C PHE A 101 -16.11 18.98 -16.40
N CYS A 102 -16.15 18.95 -17.74
CA CYS A 102 -15.47 19.94 -18.57
C CYS A 102 -15.99 21.34 -18.25
N ALA A 103 -15.08 22.31 -18.07
CA ALA A 103 -15.44 23.70 -17.80
C ALA A 103 -16.03 24.37 -19.05
N ASP A 104 -15.48 24.06 -20.23
CA ASP A 104 -15.95 24.60 -21.49
C ASP A 104 -16.96 23.68 -22.18
N LYS A 105 -18.04 24.29 -22.65
CA LYS A 105 -19.11 23.62 -23.42
C LYS A 105 -18.83 23.60 -24.92
N THR A 106 -17.76 24.23 -25.38
CA THR A 106 -17.44 24.49 -26.79
C THR A 106 -16.62 23.40 -27.48
N GLU A 107 -16.12 22.40 -26.75
CA GLU A 107 -15.54 21.18 -27.34
C GLU A 107 -16.58 20.06 -27.41
N ARG A 108 -17.62 20.25 -28.22
CA ARG A 108 -18.56 19.19 -28.62
C ARG A 108 -18.66 19.09 -30.13
#